data_AF-A0A7R9LRE8-F1
#
_entry.id   AF-A0A7R9LRE8-F1
#
_cell.length_a   1.000
_cell.length_b   1.000
_cell.length_c   1.000
_cell.angle_alpha   90.00
_cell.angle_beta   90.00
_cell.angle_gamma   90.00
#
_symmetry.space_group_name_H-M   'P 1'
#
loop_
_entity.id
_entity.type
_entity.pdbx_description
1 polymer ?
#
loop_
_entity_poly.entity_id
_entity_poly.type
_entity_poly.pdbx_seq_one_letter_code
_entity_poly.pdbx_strand_id
1 'polypeptide(L)'
;MTVGPMMQTMDTLVESVMERKTTYTCVCGRGFIDNEFAIQCDHCKEWFHGLCVSLYEFESEEIDRFYCTACHSLDNSLVLVPKAVTNNWRHNPTEPNPTEKAIQSGTQLFISNLKNKKFTDAKTDPSVVRRMRGQQLTLKELKRPFNRELNYSLNKKFTDAKTDPSVVRRMRGQQLTLKELLLNGFKVPILIETKDGLELTVPTKEEFGYRNLLDHYKADYMLDVIDVKRQMNIKMRVQDFVDKHSVEYERRSHVYNCISLEVSNNSLSGSVRAPNIVHKLSWVDNYWPAVESRPTVSKYCLISMKDSFTDFHIDFGGTSVWYHVLSGEKVFFIIKPTKQNLEQYEKWMSSPTSTDRFLPDI
;
A
#
# COMPACT_ATOMS: atom_id res chain seq x y z
N MET A 1 25.22 5.79 19.28
CA MET A 1 24.48 4.70 19.93
C MET A 1 25.22 4.33 21.20
N THR A 2 24.59 4.49 22.36
CA THR A 2 25.03 3.82 23.58
C THR A 2 23.82 3.66 24.51
N VAL A 3 23.55 2.40 24.85
CA VAL A 3 22.61 1.89 25.85
C VAL A 3 23.42 1.62 27.14
N GLY A 4 22.83 1.84 28.32
CA GLY A 4 23.52 1.78 29.64
C GLY A 4 23.59 0.40 30.32
N PRO A 5 24.10 0.34 31.57
CA PRO A 5 23.51 -0.51 32.62
C PRO A 5 23.43 0.11 34.06
N MET A 6 22.55 -0.47 34.90
CA MET A 6 22.28 -0.21 36.36
C MET A 6 23.48 -0.66 37.26
N MET A 7 23.69 -0.33 38.56
CA MET A 7 22.83 -0.15 39.75
C MET A 7 23.67 0.31 41.01
N GLN A 8 23.07 1.11 41.93
CA GLN A 8 23.33 1.30 43.40
C GLN A 8 24.70 1.87 43.90
N THR A 9 24.88 2.72 44.94
CA THR A 9 24.12 3.20 46.12
C THR A 9 24.70 4.54 46.64
N MET A 10 23.83 5.37 47.25
CA MET A 10 23.98 6.47 48.23
C MET A 10 25.38 7.00 48.60
N ASP A 11 25.66 8.27 48.30
CA ASP A 11 25.93 9.28 49.35
C ASP A 11 25.87 10.70 48.77
N THR A 12 25.02 11.51 49.39
CA THR A 12 24.72 12.91 49.10
C THR A 12 25.93 13.80 49.34
N LEU A 13 26.37 14.56 48.33
CA LEU A 13 27.07 15.88 48.39
C LEU A 13 27.90 16.19 47.12
N VAL A 14 27.44 15.79 45.92
CA VAL A 14 27.98 16.30 44.63
C VAL A 14 26.83 16.53 43.63
N GLU A 15 25.71 17.09 44.08
CA GLU A 15 24.52 17.36 43.25
C GLU A 15 24.48 18.76 42.61
N SER A 16 25.54 19.58 42.73
CA SER A 16 25.47 21.00 42.29
C SER A 16 26.23 21.37 41.03
N VAL A 17 26.88 20.43 40.32
CA VAL A 17 27.56 20.74 39.05
C VAL A 17 27.44 19.53 38.11
N MET A 18 26.33 19.38 37.38
CA MET A 18 26.21 18.80 36.03
C MET A 18 24.80 18.33 35.57
N GLU A 19 23.70 18.80 36.15
CA GLU A 19 22.41 18.73 35.43
C GLU A 19 22.35 19.82 34.35
N ARG A 20 22.84 19.49 33.15
CA ARG A 20 22.44 20.22 31.94
C ARG A 20 20.93 19.99 31.78
N LYS A 21 20.12 20.93 32.28
CA LYS A 21 18.69 21.04 31.96
C LYS A 21 18.55 20.97 30.44
N THR A 22 18.11 19.82 29.94
CA THR A 22 17.66 19.73 28.56
C THR A 22 16.34 20.50 28.53
N THR A 23 16.32 21.67 27.91
CA THR A 23 15.11 22.48 27.86
C THR A 23 14.14 21.81 26.88
N TYR A 24 13.03 21.33 27.45
CA TYR A 24 11.92 20.77 26.69
C TYR A 24 10.89 21.86 26.50
N THR A 25 11.03 22.65 25.43
CA THR A 25 10.11 23.74 25.10
C THR A 25 9.40 23.43 23.78
N CYS A 26 8.44 22.51 23.85
CA CYS A 26 7.59 22.22 22.70
C CYS A 26 6.50 23.29 22.52
N VAL A 27 6.06 23.53 21.29
CA VAL A 27 5.02 24.54 20.95
C VAL A 27 3.67 24.30 21.64
N CYS A 28 3.40 23.08 22.11
CA CYS A 28 2.19 22.75 22.86
C CYS A 28 2.26 23.14 24.35
N GLY A 29 3.41 23.61 24.85
CA GLY A 29 3.62 23.91 26.26
C GLY A 29 3.70 22.67 27.17
N ARG A 30 3.49 21.46 26.62
CA ARG A 30 3.68 20.20 27.35
C ARG A 30 5.18 19.89 27.45
N GLY A 31 5.60 19.38 28.60
CA GLY A 31 6.94 18.84 28.84
C GLY A 31 7.19 17.54 28.07
N PHE A 32 8.30 16.87 28.40
CA PHE A 32 8.61 15.55 27.83
C PHE A 32 7.51 14.54 28.13
N ILE A 33 7.12 13.76 27.13
CA ILE A 33 6.11 12.70 27.25
C ILE A 33 6.78 11.37 26.91
N ASP A 34 6.76 10.44 27.86
CA ASP A 34 7.30 9.11 27.66
C ASP A 34 6.64 8.43 26.46
N ASN A 35 7.47 7.78 25.62
CA ASN A 35 7.07 7.08 24.40
C ASN A 35 6.48 7.96 23.27
N GLU A 36 6.51 9.29 23.38
CA GLU A 36 6.27 10.17 22.23
C GLU A 36 7.59 10.50 21.53
N PHE A 37 7.62 10.34 20.21
CA PHE A 37 8.76 10.79 19.40
C PHE A 37 8.97 12.30 19.53
N ALA A 38 10.21 12.72 19.76
CA ALA A 38 10.63 14.12 19.82
C ALA A 38 11.91 14.35 19.02
N ILE A 39 12.05 15.55 18.47
CA ILE A 39 13.20 15.99 17.66
C ILE A 39 13.75 17.31 18.20
N GLN A 40 15.08 17.46 18.18
CA GLN A 40 15.77 18.66 18.63
C GLN A 40 16.02 19.60 17.46
N CYS A 41 15.76 20.90 17.64
CA CYS A 41 16.10 21.94 16.67
C CYS A 41 17.60 22.22 16.66
N ASP A 42 18.23 22.20 15.48
CA ASP A 42 19.66 22.44 15.30
C ASP A 42 20.09 23.89 15.55
N HIS A 43 19.15 24.83 15.57
CA HIS A 43 19.41 26.24 15.88
C HIS A 43 19.24 26.54 17.37
N CYS A 44 18.00 26.47 17.89
CA CYS A 44 17.70 26.87 19.27
C CYS A 44 17.98 25.78 20.32
N LYS A 45 18.28 24.54 19.89
CA LYS A 45 18.56 23.37 20.75
C LYS A 45 17.40 22.93 21.65
N GLU A 46 16.21 23.49 21.48
CA GLU A 46 14.97 23.05 22.12
C GLU A 46 14.41 21.76 21.49
N TRP A 47 13.66 21.00 22.29
CA TRP A 47 13.00 19.75 21.89
C TRP A 47 11.51 19.93 21.57
N PHE A 48 11.06 19.25 20.52
CA PHE A 48 9.69 19.32 20.04
C PHE A 48 9.11 17.91 19.85
N HIS A 49 7.89 17.66 20.33
CA HIS A 49 7.12 16.48 19.96
C HIS A 49 6.98 16.44 18.44
N GLY A 50 7.24 15.30 17.80
CA GLY A 50 7.18 15.17 16.34
C GLY A 50 5.83 15.60 15.77
N LEU A 51 4.73 15.13 16.37
CA LEU A 51 3.38 15.52 15.97
C LEU A 51 3.09 17.03 16.15
N CYS A 52 3.75 17.70 17.09
CA CYS A 52 3.60 19.16 17.24
C CYS A 52 4.30 19.95 16.13
N VAL A 53 5.19 19.32 15.37
CA VAL A 53 5.90 19.90 14.21
C VAL A 53 5.63 19.12 12.92
N SER A 54 4.56 18.32 12.89
CA SER A 54 4.13 17.47 11.76
C SER A 54 5.23 16.57 11.18
N LEU A 55 6.08 16.05 12.06
CA LEU A 55 7.12 15.06 11.75
C LEU A 55 6.83 13.75 12.46
N TYR A 56 6.97 12.66 11.72
CA TYR A 56 6.87 11.32 12.24
C TYR A 56 8.27 10.73 12.46
N GLU A 57 8.40 9.80 13.40
CA GLU A 57 9.69 9.18 13.75
C GLU A 57 10.39 8.58 12.53
N PHE A 58 9.66 7.88 11.67
CA PHE A 58 10.21 7.28 10.45
C PHE A 58 10.74 8.32 9.45
N GLU A 59 10.23 9.56 9.45
CA GLU A 59 10.75 10.63 8.60
C GLU A 59 12.08 11.15 9.15
N SER A 60 12.28 11.10 10.47
CA SER A 60 13.48 11.61 11.13
C SER A 60 14.77 10.88 10.73
N GLU A 61 14.64 9.62 10.33
CA GLU A 61 15.77 8.84 9.82
C GLU A 61 16.39 9.44 8.55
N GLU A 62 15.64 10.24 7.79
CA GLU A 62 16.09 10.91 6.57
C GLU A 62 16.51 12.37 6.81
N ILE A 63 16.43 12.88 8.03
CA ILE A 63 16.77 14.28 8.35
C ILE A 63 18.22 14.37 8.83
N ASP A 64 19.00 15.27 8.24
CA ASP A 64 20.35 15.63 8.69
C ASP A 64 20.27 16.74 9.74
N ARG A 65 19.55 17.83 9.43
CA ARG A 65 19.31 18.95 10.35
C ARG A 65 17.85 19.38 10.33
N PHE A 66 17.29 19.57 11.52
CA PHE A 66 15.93 20.04 11.73
C PHE A 66 15.93 21.46 12.30
N TYR A 67 15.11 22.34 11.74
CA TYR A 67 14.86 23.66 12.29
C TYR A 67 13.36 23.84 12.56
N CYS A 68 13.02 24.26 13.78
CA CYS A 68 11.62 24.48 14.15
C CYS A 68 11.02 25.70 13.43
N THR A 69 9.69 25.76 13.35
CA THR A 69 8.96 26.82 12.65
C THR A 69 9.30 28.22 13.16
N ALA A 70 9.53 28.37 14.47
CA ALA A 70 9.91 29.64 15.06
C ALA A 70 11.29 30.12 14.57
N CYS A 71 12.30 29.25 14.54
CA CYS A 71 13.62 29.57 13.99
C CYS A 71 13.55 29.89 12.49
N HIS A 72 12.78 29.10 11.73
CA HIS A 72 12.56 29.36 10.30
C HIS A 72 11.91 30.73 10.05
N SER A 73 10.94 31.13 10.89
CA SER A 73 10.29 32.44 10.76
C SER A 73 11.20 33.63 11.11
N LEU A 74 12.22 33.40 11.94
CA LEU A 74 13.23 34.42 12.26
C LEU A 74 14.31 34.51 11.17
N ASP A 75 14.70 33.38 10.60
CA ASP A 75 15.63 33.28 9.49
C ASP A 75 15.15 32.23 8.49
N ASN A 76 14.59 32.70 7.37
CA ASN A 76 14.02 31.86 6.31
C ASN A 76 15.08 30.95 5.64
N SER A 77 16.38 31.15 5.88
CA SER A 77 17.43 30.24 5.41
C SER A 77 17.53 28.95 6.24
N LEU A 78 16.98 28.94 7.46
CA LEU A 78 16.92 27.76 8.35
C LEU A 78 15.78 26.83 7.91
N VAL A 79 16.03 26.06 6.86
CA VAL A 79 15.11 25.04 6.33
C VAL A 79 15.61 23.63 6.65
N LEU A 80 14.68 22.69 6.80
CA LEU A 80 15.00 21.28 7.03
C LEU A 80 16.02 20.79 5.99
N VAL A 81 17.11 20.20 6.47
CA VAL A 81 18.17 19.64 5.63
C VAL A 81 18.03 18.13 5.63
N PRO A 82 17.68 17.50 4.49
CA PRO A 82 17.65 16.05 4.39
C PRO A 82 19.08 15.48 4.32
N LYS A 83 19.24 14.23 4.74
CA LYS A 83 20.46 13.47 4.49
C LYS A 83 20.70 13.32 2.99
N ALA A 84 21.96 13.28 2.60
CA ALA A 84 22.34 13.04 1.21
C ALA A 84 21.86 11.65 0.75
N VAL A 85 20.89 11.63 -0.15
CA VAL A 85 20.37 10.40 -0.77
C VAL A 85 21.43 9.81 -1.69
N THR A 86 21.81 8.55 -1.44
CA THR A 86 22.83 7.83 -2.22
C THR A 86 22.24 6.88 -3.25
N ASN A 87 20.94 6.53 -3.11
CA ASN A 87 20.26 5.61 -4.00
C ASN A 87 18.72 5.83 -4.02
N ASN A 88 18.06 5.29 -5.04
CA ASN A 88 16.60 5.32 -5.18
C ASN A 88 15.96 3.95 -5.46
N TRP A 89 16.70 2.87 -5.17
CA TRP A 89 16.30 1.48 -5.39
C TRP A 89 16.31 0.61 -4.13
N ARG A 90 16.69 1.18 -2.99
CA ARG A 90 16.61 0.56 -1.67
C ARG A 90 15.62 1.31 -0.80
N HIS A 91 15.04 0.62 0.19
CA HIS A 91 14.15 1.21 1.19
C HIS A 91 14.88 2.23 2.06
N ASN A 92 16.16 1.97 2.37
CA ASN A 92 17.04 2.95 2.98
C ASN A 92 17.77 3.78 1.88
N PRO A 93 17.42 5.06 1.70
CA PRO A 93 18.00 5.90 0.65
C PRO A 93 19.46 6.30 0.90
N THR A 94 19.99 6.00 2.09
CA THR A 94 21.37 6.30 2.52
C THR A 94 22.21 5.03 2.72
N GLU A 95 21.68 3.87 2.30
CA GLU A 95 22.34 2.59 2.48
C GLU A 95 23.75 2.59 1.86
N PRO A 96 24.79 2.12 2.58
CA PRO A 96 26.14 2.02 2.03
C PRO A 96 26.23 0.91 0.98
N ASN A 97 27.09 1.14 -0.02
CA ASN A 97 27.36 0.25 -1.16
C ASN A 97 26.07 -0.29 -1.85
N PRO A 98 25.13 0.59 -2.24
CA PRO A 98 23.83 0.16 -2.75
C PRO A 98 23.92 -0.50 -4.14
N THR A 99 25.02 -0.29 -4.88
CA THR A 99 25.24 -0.84 -6.23
C THR A 99 25.39 -2.36 -6.27
N GLU A 100 25.77 -2.98 -5.15
CA GLU A 100 25.88 -4.45 -5.03
C GLU A 100 24.56 -5.10 -4.61
N LYS A 101 23.52 -4.30 -4.33
CA LYS A 101 22.25 -4.74 -3.77
C LYS A 101 21.15 -4.73 -4.82
N ALA A 102 20.18 -5.62 -4.64
CA ALA A 102 19.02 -5.74 -5.54
C ALA A 102 18.11 -4.48 -5.47
N ILE A 103 17.21 -4.35 -6.44
CA ILE A 103 16.16 -3.34 -6.40
C ILE A 103 15.03 -3.84 -5.50
N GLN A 104 14.56 -3.01 -4.57
CA GLN A 104 13.45 -3.36 -3.68
C GLN A 104 12.10 -2.88 -4.21
N SER A 105 11.07 -3.72 -4.03
CA SER A 105 9.66 -3.40 -4.30
C SER A 105 9.25 -2.07 -3.66
N GLY A 106 8.48 -1.25 -4.39
CA GLY A 106 7.97 0.04 -3.93
C GLY A 106 8.91 1.24 -4.08
N THR A 107 10.20 1.02 -4.32
CA THR A 107 11.18 2.11 -4.52
C THR A 107 10.99 2.86 -5.84
N GLN A 108 11.52 4.07 -5.95
CA GLN A 108 11.33 4.91 -7.14
C GLN A 108 11.87 4.25 -8.41
N LEU A 109 13.05 3.62 -8.34
CA LEU A 109 13.60 2.89 -9.49
C LEU A 109 12.73 1.66 -9.82
N PHE A 110 12.25 0.93 -8.81
CA PHE A 110 11.33 -0.19 -9.02
C PHE A 110 10.06 0.23 -9.76
N ILE A 111 9.39 1.31 -9.31
CA ILE A 111 8.16 1.81 -9.96
C ILE A 111 8.44 2.27 -11.38
N SER A 112 9.56 2.96 -11.60
CA SER A 112 9.99 3.41 -12.93
C SER A 112 10.22 2.20 -13.86
N ASN A 113 10.88 1.15 -13.37
CA ASN A 113 11.10 -0.08 -14.13
C ASN A 113 9.78 -0.81 -14.41
N LEU A 114 8.88 -0.89 -13.42
CA LEU A 114 7.59 -1.56 -13.53
C LEU A 114 6.70 -0.90 -14.60
N LYS A 115 6.65 0.44 -14.63
CA LYS A 115 5.91 1.19 -15.66
C LYS A 115 6.43 0.97 -17.08
N ASN A 116 7.74 0.78 -17.21
CA ASN A 116 8.39 0.53 -18.49
C ASN A 116 8.45 -0.96 -18.86
N LYS A 117 7.99 -1.85 -17.97
CA LYS A 117 8.00 -3.29 -18.20
C LYS A 117 7.02 -3.62 -19.33
N LYS A 118 7.52 -4.29 -20.37
CA LYS A 118 6.68 -4.71 -21.50
C LYS A 118 5.86 -5.92 -21.10
N PHE A 119 4.55 -5.78 -21.18
CA PHE A 119 3.59 -6.85 -21.04
C PHE A 119 3.23 -7.37 -22.45
N THR A 120 3.30 -8.68 -22.66
CA THR A 120 2.90 -9.35 -23.91
C THR A 120 1.38 -9.36 -24.08
N ASP A 121 0.84 -9.62 -25.27
CA ASP A 121 -0.61 -9.83 -25.42
C ASP A 121 -0.93 -11.31 -25.16
N ALA A 122 -1.92 -11.60 -24.31
CA ALA A 122 -2.42 -12.95 -24.03
C ALA A 122 -2.71 -13.75 -25.31
N LYS A 123 -3.19 -13.08 -26.37
CA LYS A 123 -3.52 -13.68 -27.67
C LYS A 123 -2.30 -14.14 -28.47
N THR A 124 -1.11 -13.63 -28.14
CA THR A 124 0.14 -13.89 -28.85
C THR A 124 1.07 -14.84 -28.11
N ASP A 125 0.69 -15.32 -26.91
CA ASP A 125 1.50 -16.22 -26.11
C ASP A 125 1.23 -17.70 -26.45
N PRO A 126 2.18 -18.39 -27.13
CA PRO A 126 2.04 -19.80 -27.48
C PRO A 126 2.08 -20.75 -26.27
N SER A 127 2.46 -20.27 -25.07
CA SER A 127 2.39 -21.03 -23.82
C SER A 127 0.98 -21.01 -23.18
N VAL A 128 0.13 -20.06 -23.57
CA VAL A 128 -1.26 -19.93 -23.10
C VAL A 128 -2.25 -20.55 -24.09
N VAL A 129 -2.04 -20.40 -25.40
CA VAL A 129 -2.89 -21.00 -26.44
C VAL A 129 -2.04 -21.71 -27.50
N ARG A 130 -2.02 -23.05 -27.46
CA ARG A 130 -1.42 -23.85 -28.54
C ARG A 130 -2.37 -23.86 -29.75
N ARG A 131 -2.11 -23.00 -30.75
CA ARG A 131 -2.84 -23.05 -32.03
C ARG A 131 -2.44 -24.31 -32.80
N MET A 132 -3.37 -25.26 -32.93
CA MET A 132 -3.23 -26.45 -33.77
C MET A 132 -4.17 -26.31 -34.97
N ARG A 133 -3.70 -26.63 -36.18
CA ARG A 133 -4.60 -26.82 -37.34
C ARG A 133 -5.42 -28.09 -37.10
N GLY A 134 -6.66 -28.16 -37.57
CA GLY A 134 -7.55 -29.31 -37.31
C GLY A 134 -6.94 -30.68 -37.65
N GLN A 135 -6.08 -30.73 -38.67
CA GLN A 135 -5.34 -31.94 -39.08
C GLN A 135 -4.26 -32.40 -38.09
N GLN A 136 -3.85 -31.54 -37.15
CA GLN A 136 -2.83 -31.83 -36.14
C GLN A 136 -3.43 -32.40 -34.85
N LEU A 137 -4.76 -32.36 -34.70
CA LEU A 137 -5.48 -32.78 -33.50
C LEU A 137 -5.68 -34.30 -33.50
N THR A 138 -4.66 -35.04 -33.06
CA THR A 138 -4.67 -36.51 -33.00
C THR A 138 -4.80 -37.00 -31.56
N LEU A 139 -5.37 -38.20 -31.37
CA LEU A 139 -5.43 -38.88 -30.06
C LEU A 139 -4.03 -39.06 -29.43
N LYS A 140 -2.97 -39.12 -30.25
CA LYS A 140 -1.57 -39.17 -29.82
C LYS A 140 -1.09 -37.85 -29.19
N GLU A 141 -1.56 -36.71 -29.70
CA GLU A 141 -1.23 -35.40 -29.13
C GLU A 141 -2.02 -35.10 -27.86
N LEU A 142 -3.27 -35.58 -27.74
CA LEU A 142 -4.09 -35.44 -26.53
C LEU A 142 -3.61 -36.31 -25.37
N LYS A 143 -2.92 -37.43 -25.66
CA LYS A 143 -2.40 -38.37 -24.65
C LYS A 143 -0.93 -38.13 -24.26
N ARG A 144 -0.26 -37.12 -24.82
CA ARG A 144 1.11 -36.77 -24.40
C ARG A 144 1.07 -36.20 -22.98
N PRO A 145 1.74 -36.80 -21.99
CA PRO A 145 1.84 -36.22 -20.66
C PRO A 145 2.55 -34.86 -20.76
N PHE A 146 2.05 -33.89 -19.99
CA PHE A 146 2.59 -32.53 -19.89
C PHE A 146 3.89 -32.52 -19.06
N ASN A 147 4.85 -33.38 -19.40
CA ASN A 147 6.16 -33.44 -18.76
C ASN A 147 7.21 -32.99 -19.75
N ARG A 148 7.65 -31.74 -19.62
CA ARG A 148 9.00 -31.34 -19.99
C ARG A 148 9.56 -30.46 -18.90
N GLU A 149 10.65 -30.94 -18.31
CA GLU A 149 11.75 -30.13 -17.79
C GLU A 149 12.13 -29.11 -18.87
N LEU A 150 11.47 -27.96 -18.88
CA LEU A 150 12.02 -26.76 -19.46
C LEU A 150 12.78 -26.09 -18.33
N ASN A 151 14.08 -25.88 -18.55
CA ASN A 151 14.85 -24.85 -17.86
C ASN A 151 14.15 -23.51 -18.12
N TYR A 152 13.12 -23.27 -17.31
CA TYR A 152 12.32 -22.06 -17.28
C TYR A 152 13.20 -21.03 -16.59
N SER A 153 14.02 -20.32 -17.37
CA SER A 153 14.28 -18.94 -17.04
C SER A 153 12.92 -18.25 -17.13
N LEU A 154 12.27 -18.08 -15.98
CA LEU A 154 10.97 -17.45 -15.81
C LEU A 154 11.06 -15.96 -16.12
N ASN A 155 11.33 -15.62 -17.38
CA ASN A 155 10.88 -14.36 -17.95
C ASN A 155 9.37 -14.49 -18.24
N LYS A 156 8.54 -14.70 -17.20
CA LYS A 156 7.08 -14.63 -17.28
C LYS A 156 6.73 -13.17 -17.58
N LYS A 157 6.58 -12.85 -18.86
CA LYS A 157 6.04 -11.55 -19.31
C LYS A 157 4.55 -11.51 -18.96
N PHE A 158 4.07 -10.43 -18.34
CA PHE A 158 2.64 -10.32 -18.05
C PHE A 158 1.86 -10.19 -19.35
N THR A 159 0.58 -10.56 -19.33
CA THR A 159 -0.29 -10.39 -20.48
C THR A 159 -1.25 -9.21 -20.31
N ASP A 160 -1.48 -8.40 -21.35
CA ASP A 160 -2.60 -7.45 -21.34
C ASP A 160 -3.92 -8.25 -21.42
N ALA A 161 -4.46 -8.53 -20.24
CA ALA A 161 -5.64 -9.36 -20.05
C ALA A 161 -6.93 -8.69 -20.53
N LYS A 162 -6.90 -7.40 -20.93
CA LYS A 162 -8.11 -6.64 -21.27
C LYS A 162 -8.92 -7.25 -22.41
N THR A 163 -8.34 -8.14 -23.23
CA THR A 163 -9.02 -8.70 -24.41
C THR A 163 -9.17 -10.22 -24.43
N ASP A 164 -8.77 -10.93 -23.38
CA ASP A 164 -8.87 -12.39 -23.28
C ASP A 164 -9.90 -12.81 -22.20
N PRO A 165 -11.09 -13.33 -22.61
CA PRO A 165 -12.13 -13.80 -21.70
C PRO A 165 -11.70 -14.94 -20.77
N SER A 166 -10.63 -15.67 -21.08
CA SER A 166 -10.07 -16.71 -20.23
C SER A 166 -9.25 -16.16 -19.06
N VAL A 167 -8.89 -14.87 -19.11
CA VAL A 167 -8.14 -14.15 -18.07
C VAL A 167 -9.01 -13.13 -17.35
N VAL A 168 -9.82 -12.35 -18.08
CA VAL A 168 -10.78 -11.40 -17.50
C VAL A 168 -12.10 -11.46 -18.27
N ARG A 169 -13.21 -11.69 -17.56
CA ARG A 169 -14.55 -11.70 -18.15
C ARG A 169 -15.14 -10.29 -18.16
N ARG A 170 -15.53 -9.80 -19.33
CA ARG A 170 -16.26 -8.54 -19.47
C ARG A 170 -17.75 -8.80 -19.57
N MET A 171 -18.55 -8.03 -18.84
CA MET A 171 -20.02 -8.09 -18.91
C MET A 171 -20.66 -6.78 -18.47
N ARG A 172 -21.94 -6.59 -18.78
CA ARG A 172 -22.76 -5.50 -18.26
C ARG A 172 -23.23 -5.83 -16.83
N GLY A 173 -23.52 -4.80 -16.02
CA GLY A 173 -23.97 -5.00 -14.64
C GLY A 173 -25.19 -5.90 -14.51
N GLN A 174 -26.19 -5.73 -15.40
CA GLN A 174 -27.42 -6.54 -15.39
C GLN A 174 -27.18 -8.04 -15.65
N GLN A 175 -26.03 -8.40 -16.23
CA GLN A 175 -25.67 -9.80 -16.48
C GLN A 175 -25.04 -10.46 -15.24
N LEU A 176 -24.47 -9.67 -14.32
CA LEU A 176 -23.82 -10.18 -13.11
C LEU A 176 -24.85 -10.60 -12.07
N THR A 177 -25.39 -11.81 -12.25
CA THR A 177 -26.43 -12.39 -11.41
C THR A 177 -25.95 -13.66 -10.71
N LEU A 178 -26.65 -14.06 -9.64
CA LEU A 178 -26.35 -15.33 -8.95
C LEU A 178 -26.47 -16.52 -9.90
N LYS A 179 -27.51 -16.53 -10.76
CA LYS A 179 -27.71 -17.58 -11.77
C LYS A 179 -26.52 -17.67 -12.74
N GLU A 180 -26.03 -16.53 -13.22
CA GLU A 180 -24.87 -16.45 -14.10
C GLU A 180 -23.62 -17.05 -13.45
N LEU A 181 -23.34 -16.69 -12.19
CA LEU A 181 -22.19 -17.21 -11.46
C LEU A 181 -22.32 -18.69 -11.09
N LEU A 182 -23.53 -19.20 -10.83
CA LEU A 182 -23.76 -20.62 -10.58
C LEU A 182 -23.56 -21.47 -11.84
N LEU A 183 -24.03 -20.99 -13.00
CA LEU A 183 -23.92 -21.72 -14.26
C LEU A 183 -22.49 -21.69 -14.83
N ASN A 184 -21.82 -20.55 -14.76
CA ASN A 184 -20.53 -20.35 -15.43
C ASN A 184 -19.32 -20.29 -14.47
N GLY A 185 -19.57 -20.28 -13.17
CA GLY A 185 -18.55 -20.16 -12.12
C GLY A 185 -17.98 -18.75 -11.96
N PHE A 186 -17.32 -18.53 -10.82
CA PHE A 186 -16.59 -17.31 -10.50
C PHE A 186 -15.10 -17.63 -10.27
N LYS A 187 -14.35 -17.85 -11.36
CA LYS A 187 -12.97 -18.36 -11.35
C LYS A 187 -11.93 -17.40 -11.92
N VAL A 188 -12.39 -16.33 -12.55
CA VAL A 188 -11.56 -15.29 -13.16
C VAL A 188 -12.16 -13.92 -12.84
N PRO A 189 -11.35 -12.86 -12.77
CA PRO A 189 -11.83 -11.49 -12.55
C PRO A 189 -12.93 -11.12 -13.55
N ILE A 190 -13.91 -10.34 -13.06
CA ILE A 190 -14.99 -9.78 -13.86
C ILE A 190 -14.80 -8.26 -13.93
N LEU A 191 -14.75 -7.72 -15.15
CA LEU A 191 -14.63 -6.29 -15.41
C LEU A 191 -15.96 -5.76 -15.95
N ILE A 192 -16.47 -4.71 -15.31
CA ILE A 192 -17.71 -4.02 -15.68
C ILE A 192 -17.38 -2.54 -15.82
N GLU A 193 -17.64 -1.98 -17.02
CA GLU A 193 -17.17 -0.64 -17.39
C GLU A 193 -18.02 0.48 -16.80
N THR A 194 -19.32 0.22 -16.58
CA THR A 194 -20.24 1.19 -15.96
C THR A 194 -20.94 0.57 -14.76
N LYS A 195 -21.34 1.39 -13.78
CA LYS A 195 -22.02 0.91 -12.58
C LYS A 195 -23.49 0.50 -12.81
N ASP A 196 -24.00 0.69 -14.03
CA ASP A 196 -25.41 0.47 -14.36
C ASP A 196 -25.79 -1.00 -14.22
N GLY A 197 -26.88 -1.28 -13.51
CA GLY A 197 -27.36 -2.63 -13.25
C GLY A 197 -26.56 -3.40 -12.19
N LEU A 198 -25.68 -2.75 -11.43
CA LEU A 198 -25.01 -3.37 -10.27
C LEU A 198 -25.73 -3.12 -8.95
N GLU A 199 -26.67 -2.17 -8.94
CA GLU A 199 -27.23 -1.57 -7.71
C GLU A 199 -26.13 -1.08 -6.75
N LEU A 200 -24.99 -0.64 -7.31
CA LEU A 200 -23.87 -0.06 -6.58
C LEU A 200 -24.16 1.42 -6.26
N THR A 201 -23.96 1.80 -5.01
CA THR A 201 -24.00 3.20 -4.56
C THR A 201 -22.63 3.60 -4.04
N VAL A 202 -22.10 4.71 -4.56
CA VAL A 202 -20.84 5.31 -4.14
C VAL A 202 -21.01 6.83 -4.14
N PRO A 203 -20.28 7.58 -3.30
CA PRO A 203 -20.25 9.03 -3.38
C PRO A 203 -19.70 9.50 -4.73
N THR A 204 -19.95 10.76 -5.09
CA THR A 204 -19.30 11.42 -6.22
C THR A 204 -17.84 11.76 -5.90
N LYS A 205 -17.05 12.08 -6.93
CA LYS A 205 -15.64 12.49 -6.74
C LYS A 205 -15.52 13.85 -6.03
N GLU A 206 -16.59 14.65 -6.04
CA GLU A 206 -16.72 15.90 -5.29
C GLU A 206 -17.10 15.66 -3.83
N GLU A 207 -17.87 14.60 -3.54
CA GLU A 207 -18.28 14.22 -2.19
C GLU A 207 -17.20 13.46 -1.43
N PHE A 208 -16.34 12.71 -2.14
CA PHE A 208 -15.31 11.91 -1.48
C PHE A 208 -13.97 11.91 -2.23
N GLY A 209 -12.93 12.30 -1.50
CA GLY A 209 -11.54 12.29 -1.94
C GLY A 209 -10.64 12.88 -0.87
N TYR A 210 -9.32 12.93 -1.12
CA TYR A 210 -8.37 13.45 -0.14
C TYR A 210 -8.66 14.92 0.26
N ARG A 211 -9.19 15.73 -0.66
CA ARG A 211 -9.51 17.15 -0.41
C ARG A 211 -10.66 17.36 0.58
N ASN A 212 -11.57 16.40 0.65
CA ASN A 212 -12.78 16.46 1.48
C ASN A 212 -12.70 15.51 2.68
N LEU A 213 -11.52 14.91 2.93
CA LEU A 213 -11.37 13.93 4.00
C LEU A 213 -11.65 14.54 5.39
N LEU A 214 -11.34 15.82 5.57
CA LEU A 214 -11.62 16.59 6.79
C LEU A 214 -13.12 16.86 7.02
N ASP A 215 -13.97 16.71 5.99
CA ASP A 215 -15.43 16.82 6.15
C ASP A 215 -16.02 15.57 6.83
N HIS A 216 -15.27 14.45 6.81
CA HIS A 216 -15.72 13.15 7.31
C HIS A 216 -14.95 12.68 8.55
N TYR A 217 -13.75 13.19 8.77
CA TYR A 217 -12.87 12.80 9.87
C TYR A 217 -12.27 14.01 10.58
N LYS A 218 -12.04 13.87 11.88
CA LYS A 218 -11.30 14.87 12.64
C LYS A 218 -9.87 14.99 12.12
N ALA A 219 -9.32 16.20 12.17
CA ALA A 219 -7.95 16.50 11.74
C ALA A 219 -6.88 15.62 12.40
N ASP A 220 -7.09 15.25 13.67
CA ASP A 220 -6.21 14.43 14.50
C ASP A 220 -6.50 12.91 14.44
N TYR A 221 -7.50 12.48 13.67
CA TYR A 221 -7.79 11.06 13.49
C TYR A 221 -6.60 10.37 12.82
N MET A 222 -6.17 9.22 13.38
CA MET A 222 -5.01 8.48 12.89
C MET A 222 -5.43 7.45 11.83
N LEU A 223 -5.01 7.67 10.60
CA LEU A 223 -5.14 6.75 9.47
C LEU A 223 -4.03 5.71 9.49
N ASP A 224 -4.35 4.47 9.11
CA ASP A 224 -3.35 3.49 8.69
C ASP A 224 -2.96 3.78 7.23
N VAL A 225 -1.68 4.10 7.03
CA VAL A 225 -1.10 4.54 5.77
C VAL A 225 0.13 3.70 5.46
N ILE A 226 0.35 3.39 4.19
CA ILE A 226 1.56 2.73 3.73
C ILE A 226 2.53 3.78 3.21
N ASP A 227 3.74 3.82 3.76
CA ASP A 227 4.89 4.42 3.08
C ASP A 227 5.33 3.44 1.98
N VAL A 228 4.99 3.79 0.74
CA VAL A 228 5.20 2.92 -0.42
C VAL A 228 6.68 2.70 -0.67
N LYS A 229 7.53 3.71 -0.45
CA LYS A 229 8.98 3.59 -0.71
C LYS A 229 9.61 2.59 0.25
N ARG A 230 9.17 2.55 1.50
CA ARG A 230 9.69 1.67 2.55
C ARG A 230 8.93 0.34 2.68
N GLN A 231 7.77 0.22 2.02
CA GLN A 231 6.84 -0.91 2.21
C GLN A 231 6.45 -1.11 3.68
N MET A 232 6.26 0.00 4.41
CA MET A 232 5.95 -0.01 5.84
C MET A 232 4.56 0.56 6.12
N ASN A 233 3.86 -0.06 7.07
CA ASN A 233 2.65 0.50 7.64
C ASN A 233 3.02 1.54 8.70
N ILE A 234 2.44 2.72 8.60
CA ILE A 234 2.61 3.85 9.50
C ILE A 234 1.24 4.39 9.89
N LYS A 235 1.18 5.11 11.01
CA LYS A 235 0.00 5.89 11.37
C LYS A 235 0.22 7.35 11.01
N MET A 236 -0.80 8.01 10.45
CA MET A 236 -0.73 9.41 10.04
C MET A 236 -2.03 10.13 10.35
N ARG A 237 -1.97 11.33 10.91
CA ARG A 237 -3.15 12.19 11.10
C ARG A 237 -3.80 12.51 9.76
N VAL A 238 -5.13 12.59 9.74
CA VAL A 238 -5.89 13.01 8.55
C VAL A 238 -5.36 14.33 8.00
N GLN A 239 -5.13 15.33 8.85
CA GLN A 239 -4.59 16.62 8.42
C GLN A 239 -3.26 16.47 7.68
N ASP A 240 -2.30 15.77 8.28
CA ASP A 240 -0.98 15.57 7.67
C ASP A 240 -1.07 14.77 6.35
N PHE A 241 -1.99 13.79 6.27
CA PHE A 241 -2.23 13.05 5.03
C PHE A 241 -2.76 13.95 3.92
N VAL A 242 -3.74 14.83 4.22
CA VAL A 242 -4.27 15.80 3.25
C VAL A 242 -3.20 16.79 2.80
N ASP A 243 -2.41 17.32 3.74
CA ASP A 243 -1.33 18.26 3.45
C ASP A 243 -0.26 17.63 2.55
N LYS A 244 0.20 16.42 2.89
CA LYS A 244 1.18 15.67 2.09
C LYS A 244 0.61 15.30 0.71
N HIS A 245 -0.69 15.02 0.59
CA HIS A 245 -1.37 14.76 -0.69
C HIS A 245 -1.54 16.00 -1.57
N SER A 246 -1.57 17.18 -0.95
CA SER A 246 -1.67 18.47 -1.65
C SER A 246 -0.32 18.96 -2.20
N VAL A 247 0.80 18.36 -1.79
CA VAL A 247 2.11 18.65 -2.39
C VAL A 247 2.13 18.19 -3.85
N GLU A 248 2.64 19.06 -4.73
CA GLU A 248 2.85 18.76 -6.16
C GLU A 248 3.70 17.52 -6.37
N TYR A 249 3.35 16.70 -7.37
CA TYR A 249 3.95 15.38 -7.58
C TYR A 249 5.47 15.40 -7.64
N GLU A 250 6.07 16.35 -8.36
CA GLU A 250 7.51 16.49 -8.54
C GLU A 250 8.25 16.92 -7.26
N ARG A 251 7.52 17.46 -6.28
CA ARG A 251 8.06 17.92 -4.99
C ARG A 251 7.83 16.93 -3.84
N ARG A 252 7.16 15.80 -4.09
CA ARG A 252 6.90 14.79 -3.06
C ARG A 252 8.18 14.03 -2.72
N SER A 253 8.57 14.07 -1.46
CA SER A 253 9.64 13.23 -0.91
C SER A 253 9.22 11.76 -0.72
N HIS A 254 7.92 11.53 -0.51
CA HIS A 254 7.35 10.25 -0.14
C HIS A 254 6.05 10.00 -0.92
N VAL A 255 5.70 8.72 -1.11
CA VAL A 255 4.45 8.30 -1.72
C VAL A 255 3.65 7.52 -0.68
N TYR A 256 2.48 8.04 -0.32
CA TYR A 256 1.61 7.48 0.69
C TYR A 256 0.37 6.86 0.07
N ASN A 257 -0.01 5.70 0.62
CA ASN A 257 -1.15 4.92 0.14
C ASN A 257 -2.03 4.49 1.32
N CYS A 258 -3.27 4.99 1.39
CA CYS A 258 -4.24 4.56 2.38
C CYS A 258 -5.19 3.55 1.74
N ILE A 259 -5.10 2.28 2.15
CA ILE A 259 -5.90 1.18 1.58
C ILE A 259 -6.85 0.51 2.58
N SER A 260 -6.77 0.88 3.86
CA SER A 260 -7.48 0.22 4.96
C SER A 260 -8.46 1.16 5.69
N LEU A 261 -8.92 2.21 5.01
CA LEU A 261 -9.91 3.14 5.58
C LEU A 261 -11.30 2.52 5.52
N GLU A 262 -11.71 1.88 6.62
CA GLU A 262 -13.04 1.31 6.80
C GLU A 262 -14.06 2.42 7.11
N VAL A 263 -15.17 2.46 6.38
CA VAL A 263 -16.15 3.56 6.46
C VAL A 263 -17.55 3.12 6.91
N SER A 264 -17.72 1.90 7.43
CA SER A 264 -19.03 1.43 7.88
C SER A 264 -19.55 2.17 9.10
N ASN A 265 -18.68 2.78 9.90
CA ASN A 265 -19.02 3.40 11.18
C ASN A 265 -18.91 4.93 11.20
N ASN A 266 -18.98 5.60 10.04
CA ASN A 266 -18.92 7.06 9.95
C ASN A 266 -20.00 7.66 9.05
N SER A 267 -19.91 8.96 8.76
CA SER A 267 -20.86 9.70 7.93
C SER A 267 -20.98 9.20 6.48
N LEU A 268 -19.98 8.46 5.97
CA LEU A 268 -19.97 7.88 4.62
C LEU A 268 -20.64 6.51 4.54
N SER A 269 -20.98 5.89 5.67
CA SER A 269 -21.55 4.55 5.72
C SER A 269 -22.81 4.39 4.85
N GLY A 270 -23.68 5.40 4.81
CA GLY A 270 -24.88 5.44 3.98
C GLY A 270 -24.62 5.72 2.50
N SER A 271 -23.49 6.36 2.18
CA SER A 271 -23.11 6.75 0.81
C SER A 271 -22.44 5.62 0.03
N VAL A 272 -22.03 4.55 0.71
CA VAL A 272 -21.38 3.38 0.09
C VAL A 272 -22.22 2.13 0.29
N ARG A 273 -22.67 1.55 -0.82
CA ARG A 273 -23.35 0.26 -0.90
C ARG A 273 -22.70 -0.60 -1.98
N ALA A 274 -22.21 -1.76 -1.58
CA ALA A 274 -21.60 -2.73 -2.49
C ALA A 274 -22.60 -3.20 -3.57
N PRO A 275 -22.12 -3.73 -4.72
CA PRO A 275 -22.98 -4.32 -5.72
C PRO A 275 -23.90 -5.40 -5.13
N ASN A 276 -25.14 -5.50 -5.60
CA ASN A 276 -26.13 -6.43 -5.04
C ASN A 276 -25.68 -7.90 -5.07
N ILE A 277 -24.90 -8.29 -6.07
CA ILE A 277 -24.33 -9.64 -6.14
C ILE A 277 -23.41 -9.95 -4.95
N VAL A 278 -22.71 -8.95 -4.39
CA VAL A 278 -21.86 -9.11 -3.21
C VAL A 278 -22.73 -9.47 -2.01
N HIS A 279 -23.84 -8.75 -1.81
CA HIS A 279 -24.80 -9.05 -0.73
C HIS A 279 -25.40 -10.46 -0.87
N LYS A 280 -25.72 -10.90 -2.09
CA LYS A 280 -26.25 -12.24 -2.35
C LYS A 280 -25.27 -13.38 -2.08
N LEU A 281 -23.96 -13.10 -2.14
CA LEU A 281 -22.90 -14.11 -1.94
C LEU A 281 -22.23 -14.03 -0.56
N SER A 282 -22.26 -12.87 0.07
CA SER A 282 -21.55 -12.58 1.32
C SER A 282 -22.01 -13.51 2.45
N TRP A 283 -21.08 -14.28 3.01
CA TRP A 283 -21.38 -15.11 4.17
C TRP A 283 -21.76 -14.28 5.39
N VAL A 284 -21.12 -13.12 5.55
CA VAL A 284 -21.42 -12.21 6.66
C VAL A 284 -22.84 -11.66 6.54
N ASP A 285 -23.28 -11.29 5.33
CA ASP A 285 -24.64 -10.76 5.12
C ASP A 285 -25.73 -11.81 5.29
N ASN A 286 -25.47 -13.06 4.88
CA ASN A 286 -26.51 -14.09 4.83
C ASN A 286 -26.55 -15.02 6.05
N TYR A 287 -25.44 -15.18 6.78
CA TYR A 287 -25.32 -16.22 7.81
C TYR A 287 -24.75 -15.74 9.14
N TRP A 288 -24.17 -14.54 9.21
CA TRP A 288 -23.57 -14.06 10.45
C TRP A 288 -24.61 -13.44 11.39
N PRO A 289 -24.72 -13.88 12.66
CA PRO A 289 -25.71 -13.36 13.59
C PRO A 289 -25.48 -11.88 13.95
N ALA A 290 -26.54 -11.16 14.34
CA ALA A 290 -26.46 -9.76 14.72
C ALA A 290 -25.87 -9.59 16.14
N VAL A 291 -24.58 -9.88 16.29
CA VAL A 291 -23.81 -9.77 17.53
C VAL A 291 -22.65 -8.79 17.35
N GLU A 292 -22.11 -8.27 18.46
CA GLU A 292 -21.02 -7.28 18.45
C GLU A 292 -19.75 -7.74 17.73
N SER A 293 -19.51 -9.06 17.64
CA SER A 293 -18.36 -9.65 16.94
C SER A 293 -18.53 -9.75 15.41
N ARG A 294 -19.52 -9.06 14.82
CA ARG A 294 -19.76 -9.06 13.37
C ARG A 294 -18.58 -8.43 12.61
N PRO A 295 -17.95 -9.15 11.67
CA PRO A 295 -16.85 -8.59 10.87
C PRO A 295 -17.28 -7.39 10.03
N THR A 296 -16.59 -6.26 10.17
CA THR A 296 -16.77 -5.04 9.36
C THR A 296 -15.65 -4.90 8.34
N VAL A 297 -15.77 -5.65 7.23
CA VAL A 297 -14.75 -5.72 6.17
C VAL A 297 -15.34 -5.53 4.77
N SER A 298 -16.49 -4.84 4.68
CA SER A 298 -17.26 -4.75 3.44
C SER A 298 -17.20 -3.37 2.75
N LYS A 299 -16.79 -2.32 3.47
CA LYS A 299 -16.75 -0.94 2.96
C LYS A 299 -15.41 -0.28 3.24
N TYR A 300 -14.50 -0.41 2.28
CA TYR A 300 -13.22 0.29 2.29
C TYR A 300 -13.21 1.42 1.28
N CYS A 301 -12.71 2.57 1.71
CA CYS A 301 -12.35 3.66 0.83
C CYS A 301 -10.83 3.69 0.69
N LEU A 302 -10.34 3.79 -0.55
CA LEU A 302 -8.90 3.79 -0.81
C LEU A 302 -8.50 5.13 -1.39
N ILE A 303 -7.48 5.75 -0.82
CA ILE A 303 -6.92 7.03 -1.28
C ILE A 303 -5.42 6.83 -1.49
N SER A 304 -5.02 6.81 -2.76
CA SER A 304 -3.65 6.49 -3.17
C SER A 304 -3.03 7.65 -3.93
N MET A 305 -1.82 8.06 -3.55
CA MET A 305 -1.04 8.96 -4.39
C MET A 305 -0.68 8.28 -5.71
N LYS A 306 -0.49 9.08 -6.77
CA LYS A 306 0.19 8.62 -8.00
C LYS A 306 1.48 7.88 -7.62
N ASP A 307 1.73 6.76 -8.28
CA ASP A 307 2.88 5.86 -8.07
C ASP A 307 2.81 4.98 -6.81
N SER A 308 1.67 4.97 -6.12
CA SER A 308 1.44 4.01 -5.05
C SER A 308 1.50 2.56 -5.57
N PHE A 309 2.14 1.69 -4.79
CA PHE A 309 2.27 0.27 -5.08
C PHE A 309 1.99 -0.55 -3.83
N THR A 310 1.23 -1.63 -4.02
CA THR A 310 0.99 -2.67 -3.02
C THR A 310 1.47 -3.96 -3.65
N ASP A 311 2.42 -4.65 -3.01
CA ASP A 311 3.02 -5.87 -3.56
C ASP A 311 2.00 -7.02 -3.64
N PHE A 312 2.38 -8.09 -4.33
CA PHE A 312 1.53 -9.25 -4.56
C PHE A 312 1.07 -9.88 -3.24
N HIS A 313 -0.24 -10.12 -3.13
CA HIS A 313 -0.85 -10.77 -1.99
C HIS A 313 -2.09 -11.54 -2.41
N ILE A 314 -2.54 -12.41 -1.51
CA ILE A 314 -3.89 -12.99 -1.52
C ILE A 314 -4.66 -12.29 -0.40
N ASP A 315 -5.85 -11.76 -0.71
CA ASP A 315 -6.68 -11.10 0.29
C ASP A 315 -6.96 -12.03 1.49
N PHE A 316 -7.08 -11.41 2.67
CA PHE A 316 -7.20 -12.13 3.93
C PHE A 316 -8.36 -13.13 3.91
N GLY A 317 -8.09 -14.38 4.34
CA GLY A 317 -9.07 -15.45 4.31
C GLY A 317 -9.42 -15.96 2.90
N GLY A 318 -8.70 -15.54 1.86
CA GLY A 318 -9.00 -15.90 0.47
C GLY A 318 -10.31 -15.29 -0.03
N THR A 319 -10.69 -14.13 0.50
CA THR A 319 -11.95 -13.46 0.15
C THR A 319 -11.99 -13.04 -1.32
N SER A 320 -13.19 -13.06 -1.90
CA SER A 320 -13.43 -12.31 -3.13
C SER A 320 -13.61 -10.82 -2.81
N VAL A 321 -13.08 -9.96 -3.67
CA VAL A 321 -13.14 -8.50 -3.52
C VAL A 321 -13.84 -7.83 -4.69
N TRP A 322 -14.42 -6.67 -4.45
CA TRP A 322 -14.95 -5.79 -5.48
C TRP A 322 -14.23 -4.43 -5.39
N TYR A 323 -13.91 -3.84 -6.54
CA TYR A 323 -13.25 -2.55 -6.63
C TYR A 323 -14.02 -1.63 -7.55
N HIS A 324 -14.19 -0.37 -7.13
CA HIS A 324 -14.75 0.69 -7.96
C HIS A 324 -13.81 1.90 -7.92
N VAL A 325 -13.32 2.33 -9.08
CA VAL A 325 -12.45 3.51 -9.19
C VAL A 325 -13.33 4.75 -9.34
N LEU A 326 -13.43 5.54 -8.26
CA LEU A 326 -14.19 6.79 -8.28
C LEU A 326 -13.49 7.89 -9.08
N SER A 327 -12.17 8.00 -8.94
CA SER A 327 -11.32 8.91 -9.70
C SER A 327 -9.89 8.37 -9.82
N GLY A 328 -9.18 8.76 -10.89
CA GLY A 328 -7.83 8.28 -11.18
C GLY A 328 -7.80 6.93 -11.91
N GLU A 329 -6.74 6.16 -11.70
CA GLU A 329 -6.52 4.87 -12.35
C GLU A 329 -5.85 3.88 -11.39
N LYS A 330 -6.20 2.60 -11.52
CA LYS A 330 -5.54 1.48 -10.84
C LYS A 330 -5.17 0.41 -11.86
N VAL A 331 -3.95 -0.09 -11.76
CA VAL A 331 -3.47 -1.23 -12.56
C VAL A 331 -3.33 -2.43 -11.62
N PHE A 332 -4.00 -3.52 -11.96
CA PHE A 332 -3.92 -4.79 -11.23
C PHE A 332 -3.04 -5.77 -11.97
N PHE A 333 -2.05 -6.32 -11.27
CA PHE A 333 -1.24 -7.43 -11.74
C PHE A 333 -1.79 -8.72 -11.13
N ILE A 334 -2.40 -9.56 -11.96
CA ILE A 334 -3.15 -10.74 -11.49
C ILE A 334 -2.42 -12.02 -11.88
N ILE A 335 -2.21 -12.90 -10.90
CA ILE A 335 -1.65 -14.24 -11.09
C ILE A 335 -2.72 -15.27 -10.77
N LYS A 336 -2.97 -16.20 -11.68
CA LYS A 336 -3.95 -17.28 -11.46
C LYS A 336 -3.51 -18.16 -10.27
N PRO A 337 -4.40 -18.51 -9.32
CA PRO A 337 -4.05 -19.35 -8.17
C PRO A 337 -3.99 -20.84 -8.55
N THR A 338 -3.05 -21.21 -9.43
CA THR A 338 -2.72 -22.61 -9.69
C THR A 338 -1.93 -23.16 -8.50
N LYS A 339 -1.95 -24.50 -8.30
CA LYS A 339 -1.15 -25.14 -7.25
C LYS A 339 0.32 -24.69 -7.29
N GLN A 340 0.92 -24.67 -8.47
CA GLN A 340 2.30 -24.21 -8.68
C GLN A 340 2.49 -22.75 -8.26
N ASN A 341 1.59 -21.85 -8.66
CA ASN A 341 1.73 -20.43 -8.32
C ASN A 341 1.54 -20.17 -6.83
N LEU A 342 0.65 -20.93 -6.17
CA LEU A 342 0.45 -20.85 -4.73
C LEU A 342 1.69 -21.32 -3.96
N GLU A 343 2.31 -22.43 -4.39
CA GLU A 343 3.58 -22.91 -3.81
C GLU A 343 4.73 -21.91 -4.02
N GLN A 344 4.79 -21.24 -5.18
CA GLN A 344 5.77 -20.17 -5.43
C GLN A 344 5.51 -18.94 -4.55
N TYR A 345 4.25 -18.52 -4.43
CA TYR A 345 3.84 -17.40 -3.58
C TYR A 345 4.17 -17.66 -2.12
N GLU A 346 3.89 -18.85 -1.59
CA GLU A 346 4.19 -19.23 -0.20
C GLU A 346 5.70 -19.18 0.07
N LYS A 347 6.51 -19.72 -0.84
CA LYS A 347 7.99 -19.66 -0.74
C LYS A 347 8.51 -18.23 -0.78
N TRP A 348 7.92 -17.39 -1.63
CA TRP A 348 8.28 -15.97 -1.74
C TRP A 348 7.91 -15.19 -0.48
N MET A 349 6.68 -15.32 0.02
CA MET A 349 6.22 -14.65 1.25
C MET A 349 7.05 -15.04 2.47
N SER A 350 7.52 -16.29 2.53
CA SER A 350 8.35 -16.79 3.62
C SER A 350 9.83 -16.38 3.49
N SER A 351 10.21 -15.71 2.41
CA SER A 351 11.59 -15.32 2.16
C SER A 351 11.93 -14.00 2.87
N PRO A 352 13.06 -13.91 3.60
CA PRO A 352 13.50 -12.65 4.21
C PRO A 352 13.92 -11.60 3.17
N THR A 353 14.13 -12.01 1.92
CA THR A 353 14.48 -11.13 0.78
C THR A 353 13.34 -11.04 -0.23
N SER A 354 12.11 -11.27 0.19
CA SER A 354 10.92 -11.17 -0.66
C SER A 354 10.84 -9.80 -1.35
N THR A 355 11.16 -8.72 -0.64
CA THR A 355 11.17 -7.36 -1.20
C THR A 355 12.25 -7.12 -2.26
N ASP A 356 13.32 -7.91 -2.27
CA ASP A 356 14.40 -7.82 -3.28
C ASP A 356 14.04 -8.56 -4.58
N ARG A 357 12.93 -9.29 -4.59
CA ARG A 357 12.54 -10.20 -5.68
C ARG A 357 11.10 -9.94 -6.09
N PHE A 358 10.91 -9.50 -7.32
CA PHE A 358 9.58 -9.32 -7.87
C PHE A 358 8.94 -10.68 -8.18
N LEU A 359 7.86 -11.04 -7.46
CA LEU A 359 7.20 -12.36 -7.55
C LEU A 359 6.96 -12.88 -8.99
N PRO A 360 6.55 -12.04 -9.97
CA PRO A 360 6.35 -12.49 -11.35
C PRO A 360 7.61 -12.97 -12.07
N ASP A 361 8.80 -12.58 -11.61
CA ASP A 361 10.08 -12.94 -12.22
C ASP A 361 10.68 -14.24 -11.65
N ILE A 362 9.96 -14.92 -10.76
CA ILE A 362 10.39 -16.16 -10.07
C ILE A 362 9.42 -17.32 -10.32
#